data_AF-G2WNA6-F1
#
_entry.id   AF-G2WNA6-F1
#
_cell.length_a   1.000
_cell.length_b   1.000
_cell.length_c   1.000
_cell.angle_alpha   90.00
_cell.angle_beta   90.00
_cell.angle_gamma   90.00
#
_symmetry.space_group_name_H-M   'P 1'
#
loop_
_entity.id
_entity.type
_entity.pdbx_description
1 polymer ?
#
loop_
_entity_poly.entity_id
_entity_poly.type
_entity_poly.pdbx_seq_one_letter_code
_entity_poly.pdbx_strand_id
1 'polypeptide(L)'
;MSQHASSSSWTSFLKSISSFNGDLSSLSAPPFILSPTSLTEFSQYWAEHPALFLEPSFIDGENYKDHCPFDPNVESKEVAQMLAVVRWFISTLRSQYCSRSESMGSEKKPLNPFLGEVFVGKWKNDEHPEFGETVLLSEQVSHHPPMTAFSIVNEKNDVSLQGYNQIKTGFTKTLTLTVKPYGHVILKIKDETYLITTPPLHIEGILVASPFVELGGRSFIQSSNGMLCVIEFSGRGYFTGKKNSFKARIYRSPQEHSHKENALYLISGQWSGVSTIIKKDSQVSHQFYDSSETPTEHLLVKPIEEQHPLESRRAWKDVAEAIRQGNISMIKKTKEELENKQRALREQERVKGVEWQRRWFKQVDYMNENTSNDVEKASEDDAFRKLASKLQLSVKNVPSGTLIGGKDDKKDVSTALHWRFDKNLWMRENEITI
;
A
#
# COMPACT_ATOMS: atom_id res chain seq x y z
N MET A 1 -22.05 23.63 1.96
CA MET A 1 -21.99 22.52 2.94
C MET A 1 -22.86 21.39 2.42
N SER A 2 -22.40 20.15 2.48
CA SER A 2 -23.21 19.00 2.08
C SER A 2 -24.42 18.85 3.02
N GLN A 3 -25.54 18.31 2.54
CA GLN A 3 -26.70 17.99 3.41
C GLN A 3 -26.33 16.98 4.50
N HIS A 4 -25.27 16.19 4.29
CA HIS A 4 -24.76 15.21 5.25
C HIS A 4 -24.16 15.86 6.50
N ALA A 5 -23.46 16.99 6.36
CA ALA A 5 -22.77 17.65 7.47
C ALA A 5 -23.72 18.10 8.60
N SER A 6 -24.93 18.52 8.24
CA SER A 6 -25.97 18.94 9.18
C SER A 6 -26.90 17.79 9.63
N SER A 7 -26.67 16.55 9.19
CA SER A 7 -27.54 15.43 9.54
C SER A 7 -27.38 14.99 10.99
N SER A 8 -28.45 14.49 11.59
CA SER A 8 -28.43 13.91 12.94
C SER A 8 -27.46 12.74 13.03
N SER A 9 -27.42 11.90 11.99
CA SER A 9 -26.50 10.76 11.90
C SER A 9 -25.02 11.18 11.91
N TRP A 10 -24.66 12.25 11.20
CA TRP A 10 -23.29 12.78 11.21
C TRP A 10 -22.94 13.40 12.55
N THR A 11 -23.85 14.17 13.13
CA THR A 11 -23.67 14.76 14.46
C THR A 11 -23.40 13.69 15.52
N SER A 12 -24.14 12.58 15.49
CA SER A 12 -23.94 11.43 16.39
C SER A 12 -22.59 10.74 16.13
N PHE A 13 -22.20 10.57 14.86
CA PHE A 13 -20.89 10.03 14.51
C PHE A 13 -19.75 10.90 15.05
N LEU A 14 -19.79 12.22 14.83
CA LEU A 14 -18.77 13.14 15.34
C LEU A 14 -18.67 13.12 16.87
N LYS A 15 -19.81 13.00 17.58
CA LYS A 15 -19.80 12.83 19.05
C LYS A 15 -19.11 11.53 19.47
N SER A 16 -19.32 10.42 18.74
CA SER A 16 -18.69 9.13 19.05
C SER A 16 -17.16 9.14 18.93
N ILE A 17 -16.60 10.07 18.14
CA ILE A 17 -15.14 10.25 18.01
C ILE A 17 -14.50 10.65 19.35
N SER A 18 -15.23 11.37 20.22
CA SER A 18 -14.72 11.76 21.54
C SER A 18 -14.42 10.56 22.46
N SER A 19 -15.08 9.43 22.19
CA SER A 19 -14.86 8.14 22.87
C SER A 19 -13.99 7.16 22.06
N PHE A 20 -13.26 7.64 21.03
CA PHE A 20 -12.45 6.77 20.18
C PHE A 20 -11.29 6.14 20.96
N ASN A 21 -11.17 4.81 20.88
CA ASN A 21 -10.18 4.01 21.60
C ASN A 21 -8.94 3.63 20.76
N GLY A 22 -8.85 4.09 19.50
CA GLY A 22 -7.76 3.76 18.58
C GLY A 22 -8.14 2.79 17.45
N ASP A 23 -9.26 2.07 17.56
CA ASP A 23 -9.74 1.13 16.54
C ASP A 23 -10.91 1.71 15.72
N LEU A 24 -10.65 2.03 14.44
CA LEU A 24 -11.66 2.57 13.52
C LEU A 24 -12.84 1.63 13.29
N SER A 25 -12.65 0.32 13.42
CA SER A 25 -13.70 -0.66 13.18
C SER A 25 -14.84 -0.51 14.20
N SER A 26 -14.51 -0.11 15.44
CA SER A 26 -15.44 0.13 16.54
C SER A 26 -16.38 1.33 16.36
N LEU A 27 -16.00 2.31 15.53
CA LEU A 27 -16.84 3.48 15.26
C LEU A 27 -17.98 3.12 14.29
N SER A 28 -19.22 3.13 14.77
CA SER A 28 -20.40 3.00 13.92
C SER A 28 -20.56 4.24 13.04
N ALA A 29 -20.34 4.08 11.75
CA ALA A 29 -20.41 5.15 10.76
C ALA A 29 -21.75 5.12 9.99
N PRO A 30 -22.33 6.27 9.60
CA PRO A 30 -23.55 6.31 8.77
C PRO A 30 -23.33 5.66 7.40
N PRO A 31 -24.35 5.04 6.77
CA PRO A 31 -24.18 4.32 5.50
C PRO A 31 -23.55 5.15 4.38
N PHE A 32 -23.86 6.45 4.31
CA PHE A 32 -23.36 7.30 3.22
C PHE A 32 -21.83 7.44 3.24
N ILE A 33 -21.17 7.19 4.39
CA ILE A 33 -19.70 7.20 4.51
C ILE A 33 -19.08 5.80 4.52
N LEU A 34 -19.86 4.75 4.26
CA LEU A 34 -19.34 3.38 4.12
C LEU A 34 -18.96 3.11 2.66
N SER A 35 -17.85 2.42 2.47
CA SER A 35 -17.43 1.84 1.20
C SER A 35 -17.80 0.35 1.17
N PRO A 36 -18.30 -0.18 0.04
CA PRO A 36 -18.55 -1.61 -0.15
C PRO A 36 -17.28 -2.42 -0.45
N THR A 37 -16.10 -1.80 -0.40
CA THR A 37 -14.80 -2.42 -0.74
C THR A 37 -14.01 -2.75 0.53
N SER A 38 -13.42 -3.94 0.57
CA SER A 38 -12.56 -4.39 1.66
C SER A 38 -11.13 -3.88 1.53
N LEU A 39 -10.43 -3.73 2.66
CA LEU A 39 -9.01 -3.35 2.66
C LEU A 39 -8.10 -4.38 1.97
N THR A 40 -8.50 -5.65 1.90
CA THR A 40 -7.74 -6.69 1.15
C THR A 40 -7.68 -6.37 -0.35
N GLU A 41 -8.66 -5.65 -0.90
CA GLU A 41 -8.67 -5.21 -2.30
C GLU A 41 -7.67 -4.08 -2.56
N PHE A 42 -7.21 -3.36 -1.53
CA PHE A 42 -6.32 -2.20 -1.71
C PHE A 42 -4.92 -2.60 -2.19
N SER A 43 -4.56 -3.87 -2.04
CA SER A 43 -3.31 -4.43 -2.56
C SER A 43 -3.19 -4.31 -4.08
N GLN A 44 -4.30 -4.23 -4.83
CA GLN A 44 -4.27 -4.08 -6.30
C GLN A 44 -3.68 -2.74 -6.75
N TYR A 45 -3.77 -1.70 -5.92
CA TYR A 45 -3.33 -0.34 -6.26
C TYR A 45 -1.82 -0.22 -6.50
N TRP A 46 -1.04 -1.25 -6.18
CA TRP A 46 0.39 -1.30 -6.46
C TRP A 46 0.72 -1.58 -7.94
N ALA A 47 -0.22 -2.07 -8.75
CA ALA A 47 0.07 -2.44 -10.15
C ALA A 47 -1.08 -2.16 -11.14
N GLU A 48 -1.93 -1.17 -10.89
CA GLU A 48 -2.96 -0.73 -11.85
C GLU A 48 -2.39 0.00 -13.09
N HIS A 49 -1.06 0.07 -13.21
CA HIS A 49 -0.36 0.51 -14.41
C HIS A 49 0.68 -0.55 -14.81
N PRO A 50 0.27 -1.68 -15.42
CA PRO A 50 1.15 -2.80 -15.75
C PRO A 50 2.40 -2.39 -16.54
N ALA A 51 2.26 -1.49 -17.52
CA ALA A 51 3.40 -0.96 -18.27
C ALA A 51 4.44 -0.31 -17.35
N LEU A 52 4.02 0.54 -16.41
CA LEU A 52 4.95 1.19 -15.48
C LEU A 52 5.53 0.21 -14.46
N PHE A 53 4.73 -0.75 -13.99
CA PHE A 53 5.19 -1.79 -13.05
C PHE A 53 6.28 -2.68 -13.66
N LEU A 54 6.17 -3.00 -14.95
CA LEU A 54 7.09 -3.88 -15.65
C LEU A 54 8.24 -3.15 -16.34
N GLU A 55 8.11 -1.85 -16.63
CA GLU A 55 9.11 -1.02 -17.32
C GLU A 55 10.56 -1.25 -16.83
N PRO A 56 10.86 -1.26 -15.51
CA PRO A 56 12.23 -1.44 -15.04
C PRO A 56 12.88 -2.77 -15.48
N SER A 57 12.07 -3.79 -15.80
CA SER A 57 12.56 -5.10 -16.26
C SER A 57 13.07 -5.09 -17.70
N PHE A 58 12.60 -4.15 -18.53
CA PHE A 58 13.00 -4.01 -19.93
C PHE A 58 14.27 -3.17 -20.12
N ILE A 59 14.74 -2.51 -19.06
CA ILE A 59 15.94 -1.67 -19.08
C ILE A 59 17.19 -2.55 -18.86
N ASP A 60 18.12 -2.51 -19.81
CA ASP A 60 19.39 -3.24 -19.79
C ASP A 60 20.60 -2.35 -20.15
N GLY A 61 21.80 -2.94 -20.18
CA GLY A 61 23.04 -2.20 -20.42
C GLY A 61 23.17 -1.62 -21.83
N GLU A 62 22.39 -2.11 -22.79
CA GLU A 62 22.45 -1.70 -24.20
C GLU A 62 21.38 -0.66 -24.52
N ASN A 63 20.19 -0.76 -23.91
CA ASN A 63 19.02 0.06 -24.26
C ASN A 63 18.67 1.15 -23.24
N TYR A 64 19.33 1.25 -22.08
CA TYR A 64 18.86 2.09 -20.96
C TYR A 64 18.64 3.58 -21.29
N LYS A 65 19.32 4.11 -22.29
CA LYS A 65 19.13 5.50 -22.74
C LYS A 65 17.82 5.70 -23.47
N ASP A 66 17.37 4.69 -24.22
CA ASP A 66 16.11 4.72 -24.98
C ASP A 66 14.89 4.67 -24.05
N HIS A 67 15.06 4.08 -22.87
CA HIS A 67 14.05 4.00 -21.82
C HIS A 67 14.02 5.24 -20.89
N CYS A 68 14.80 6.28 -21.19
CA CYS A 68 14.89 7.49 -20.36
C CYS A 68 14.59 8.77 -21.19
N PRO A 69 13.32 8.99 -21.60
CA PRO A 69 12.97 10.04 -22.57
C PRO A 69 13.24 11.48 -22.09
N PHE A 70 13.36 11.69 -20.78
CA PHE A 70 13.64 13.01 -20.18
C PHE A 70 15.14 13.25 -19.91
N ASP A 71 16.00 12.25 -20.09
CA ASP A 71 17.46 12.42 -20.09
C ASP A 71 18.14 11.40 -21.03
N PRO A 72 18.30 11.75 -22.32
CA PRO A 72 19.00 10.90 -23.30
C PRO A 72 20.47 10.62 -22.93
N ASN A 73 21.04 11.41 -22.01
CA ASN A 73 22.40 11.27 -21.50
C ASN A 73 22.40 10.74 -20.06
N VAL A 74 21.41 9.92 -19.70
CA VAL A 74 21.37 9.22 -18.40
C VAL A 74 22.68 8.45 -18.20
N GLU A 75 23.23 8.54 -16.98
CA GLU A 75 24.61 8.12 -16.72
C GLU A 75 24.80 6.60 -16.70
N SER A 76 23.77 5.84 -16.30
CA SER A 76 23.85 4.38 -16.23
C SER A 76 22.46 3.74 -16.29
N LYS A 77 22.46 2.42 -16.51
CA LYS A 77 21.28 1.57 -16.44
C LYS A 77 20.59 1.66 -15.08
N GLU A 78 21.35 1.66 -14.00
CA GLU A 78 20.84 1.72 -12.62
C GLU A 78 20.07 3.01 -12.37
N VAL A 79 20.55 4.13 -12.93
CA VAL A 79 19.85 5.42 -12.83
C VAL A 79 18.54 5.40 -13.61
N ALA A 80 18.55 4.86 -14.83
CA ALA A 80 17.33 4.71 -15.64
C ALA A 80 16.30 3.80 -14.94
N GLN A 81 16.74 2.67 -14.38
CA GLN A 81 15.88 1.77 -13.60
C GLN A 81 15.32 2.44 -12.34
N MET A 82 16.14 3.16 -11.57
CA MET A 82 15.65 3.91 -10.41
C MET A 82 14.59 4.96 -10.80
N LEU A 83 14.78 5.67 -11.92
CA LEU A 83 13.80 6.62 -12.43
C LEU A 83 12.48 5.93 -12.82
N ALA A 84 12.55 4.78 -13.49
CA ALA A 84 11.37 3.99 -13.84
C ALA A 84 10.62 3.49 -12.59
N VAL A 85 11.34 2.98 -11.58
CA VAL A 85 10.76 2.57 -10.30
C VAL A 85 10.11 3.76 -9.57
N VAL A 86 10.75 4.94 -9.57
CA VAL A 86 10.15 6.15 -8.99
C VAL A 86 8.87 6.55 -9.75
N ARG A 87 8.88 6.47 -11.09
CA ARG A 87 7.72 6.80 -11.92
C ARG A 87 6.54 5.87 -11.64
N TRP A 88 6.79 4.56 -11.56
CA TRP A 88 5.80 3.58 -11.14
C TRP A 88 5.28 3.85 -9.72
N PHE A 89 6.17 4.07 -8.74
CA PHE A 89 5.72 4.36 -7.37
C PHE A 89 4.80 5.58 -7.31
N ILE A 90 5.13 6.66 -8.03
CA ILE A 90 4.27 7.85 -8.10
C ILE A 90 2.92 7.53 -8.76
N SER A 91 2.88 6.67 -9.78
CA SER A 91 1.62 6.27 -10.44
C SER A 91 0.66 5.55 -9.49
N THR A 92 1.19 4.74 -8.54
CA THR A 92 0.39 4.05 -7.53
C THR A 92 -0.39 5.00 -6.63
N LEU A 93 0.10 6.23 -6.39
CA LEU A 93 -0.46 7.12 -5.36
C LEU A 93 -1.88 7.57 -5.67
N ARG A 94 -2.23 7.76 -6.95
CA ARG A 94 -3.60 8.10 -7.35
C ARG A 94 -4.54 6.93 -7.06
N SER A 95 -4.17 5.71 -7.43
CA SER A 95 -4.92 4.50 -7.12
C SER A 95 -5.08 4.29 -5.60
N GLN A 96 -4.00 4.44 -4.86
CA GLN A 96 -3.96 4.24 -3.41
C GLN A 96 -4.84 5.26 -2.65
N TYR A 97 -4.92 6.52 -3.11
CA TYR A 97 -5.43 7.62 -2.27
C TYR A 97 -6.53 8.47 -2.91
N CYS A 98 -6.86 8.26 -4.19
CA CYS A 98 -7.92 8.99 -4.89
C CYS A 98 -9.07 8.11 -5.41
N SER A 99 -8.87 6.80 -5.64
CA SER A 99 -9.87 5.93 -6.28
C SER A 99 -11.26 6.00 -5.66
N ARG A 100 -11.35 6.05 -4.32
CA ARG A 100 -12.65 6.19 -3.62
C ARG A 100 -13.26 7.57 -3.77
N SER A 101 -12.44 8.62 -3.68
CA SER A 101 -12.92 9.99 -3.87
C SER A 101 -13.44 10.20 -5.30
N GLU A 102 -12.82 9.58 -6.29
CA GLU A 102 -13.24 9.63 -7.69
C GLU A 102 -14.49 8.77 -7.96
N SER A 103 -14.54 7.54 -7.46
CA SER A 103 -15.67 6.62 -7.70
C SER A 103 -16.89 6.85 -6.81
N MET A 104 -16.72 7.41 -5.61
CA MET A 104 -17.77 7.56 -4.59
C MET A 104 -17.96 9.00 -4.09
N GLY A 105 -17.24 9.97 -4.66
CA GLY A 105 -17.34 11.40 -4.36
C GLY A 105 -16.58 11.89 -3.12
N SER A 106 -16.17 10.99 -2.22
CA SER A 106 -15.27 11.29 -1.09
C SER A 106 -14.62 10.00 -0.58
N GLU A 107 -13.60 10.13 0.26
CA GLU A 107 -13.03 8.99 0.98
C GLU A 107 -14.06 8.43 1.98
N LYS A 108 -14.15 7.10 2.02
CA LYS A 108 -15.17 6.40 2.81
C LYS A 108 -14.52 5.32 3.67
N LYS A 109 -15.18 4.94 4.75
CA LYS A 109 -14.75 3.86 5.64
C LYS A 109 -14.83 2.51 4.87
N PRO A 110 -13.71 1.82 4.60
CA PRO A 110 -13.72 0.52 3.95
C PRO A 110 -14.25 -0.58 4.89
N LEU A 111 -14.58 -1.73 4.31
CA LEU A 111 -14.89 -2.93 5.09
C LEU A 111 -13.62 -3.38 5.83
N ASN A 112 -13.76 -3.73 7.12
CA ASN A 112 -12.67 -4.25 7.93
C ASN A 112 -12.53 -5.75 7.64
N PRO A 113 -11.45 -6.22 7.01
CA PRO A 113 -11.37 -7.60 6.58
C PRO A 113 -11.39 -8.57 7.76
N PHE A 114 -12.00 -9.74 7.56
CA PHE A 114 -11.94 -10.82 8.54
C PHE A 114 -10.61 -11.59 8.43
N LEU A 115 -10.16 -12.24 9.51
CA LEU A 115 -8.94 -13.06 9.47
C LEU A 115 -9.06 -14.14 8.40
N GLY A 116 -8.07 -14.23 7.50
CA GLY A 116 -8.06 -15.22 6.42
C GLY A 116 -8.84 -14.84 5.17
N GLU A 117 -9.42 -13.64 5.12
CA GLU A 117 -9.98 -13.10 3.89
C GLU A 117 -8.90 -12.98 2.82
N VAL A 118 -9.21 -13.38 1.58
CA VAL A 118 -8.31 -13.28 0.44
C VAL A 118 -8.89 -12.43 -0.67
N PHE A 119 -8.02 -11.80 -1.46
CA PHE A 119 -8.39 -11.14 -2.71
C PHE A 119 -7.33 -11.46 -3.76
N VAL A 120 -7.77 -12.09 -4.85
CA VAL A 120 -6.89 -12.58 -5.91
C VAL A 120 -7.41 -12.16 -7.28
N GLY A 121 -6.51 -12.13 -8.26
CA GLY A 121 -6.83 -11.85 -9.65
C GLY A 121 -5.58 -11.68 -10.48
N LYS A 122 -5.75 -11.23 -11.73
CA LYS A 122 -4.63 -10.99 -12.63
C LYS A 122 -4.84 -9.80 -13.57
N TRP A 123 -3.74 -9.18 -13.97
CA TRP A 123 -3.67 -8.41 -15.21
C TRP A 123 -3.19 -9.35 -16.30
N LYS A 124 -4.01 -9.57 -17.33
CA LYS A 124 -3.67 -10.47 -18.44
C LYS A 124 -2.64 -9.86 -19.39
N ASN A 125 -2.69 -8.52 -19.54
CA ASN A 125 -1.88 -7.77 -20.47
C ASN A 125 -2.04 -8.27 -21.93
N ASP A 126 -3.27 -8.59 -22.34
CA ASP A 126 -3.57 -9.18 -23.65
C ASP A 126 -3.13 -8.28 -24.84
N GLU A 127 -3.14 -6.96 -24.65
CA GLU A 127 -2.67 -5.98 -25.64
C GLU A 127 -1.14 -5.88 -25.75
N HIS A 128 -0.42 -6.39 -24.74
CA HIS A 128 1.04 -6.37 -24.62
C HIS A 128 1.55 -7.78 -24.29
N PRO A 129 1.58 -8.71 -25.26
CA PRO A 129 1.98 -10.09 -25.02
C PRO A 129 3.35 -10.22 -24.35
N GLU A 130 4.27 -9.30 -24.60
CA GLU A 130 5.59 -9.18 -23.97
C GLU A 130 5.54 -9.04 -22.45
N PHE A 131 4.49 -8.44 -21.89
CA PHE A 131 4.31 -8.31 -20.44
C PHE A 131 3.97 -9.65 -19.79
N GLY A 132 3.16 -10.49 -20.44
CA GLY A 132 2.65 -11.73 -19.85
C GLY A 132 1.74 -11.47 -18.63
N GLU A 133 1.24 -12.52 -17.99
CA GLU A 133 0.31 -12.38 -16.87
C GLU A 133 1.00 -11.86 -15.60
N THR A 134 0.36 -10.89 -14.94
CA THR A 134 0.74 -10.40 -13.61
C THR A 134 -0.34 -10.78 -12.60
N VAL A 135 -0.01 -11.60 -11.60
CA VAL A 135 -0.95 -12.14 -10.61
C VAL A 135 -0.88 -11.34 -9.31
N LEU A 136 -2.04 -11.03 -8.72
CA LEU A 136 -2.15 -10.48 -7.36
C LEU A 136 -2.64 -11.57 -6.40
N LEU A 137 -1.96 -11.67 -5.26
CA LEU A 137 -2.36 -12.43 -4.08
C LEU A 137 -2.42 -11.48 -2.88
N SER A 138 -3.57 -11.38 -2.23
CA SER A 138 -3.77 -10.55 -1.03
C SER A 138 -4.46 -11.36 0.05
N GLU A 139 -3.96 -11.29 1.29
CA GLU A 139 -4.47 -12.05 2.43
C GLU A 139 -4.54 -11.17 3.68
N GLN A 140 -5.65 -11.25 4.41
CA GLN A 140 -5.76 -10.69 5.75
C GLN A 140 -5.10 -11.63 6.78
N VAL A 141 -3.82 -11.41 7.03
CA VAL A 141 -2.96 -12.24 7.91
C VAL A 141 -3.19 -11.99 9.41
N SER A 142 -3.84 -10.89 9.77
CA SER A 142 -4.22 -10.55 11.15
C SER A 142 -5.48 -9.67 11.20
N HIS A 143 -6.34 -9.91 12.20
CA HIS A 143 -7.54 -9.09 12.43
C HIS A 143 -7.39 -8.13 13.64
N HIS A 144 -6.61 -8.51 14.66
CA HIS A 144 -6.35 -7.68 15.84
C HIS A 144 -4.85 -7.60 16.15
N PRO A 145 -4.15 -6.55 15.68
CA PRO A 145 -4.65 -5.47 14.82
C PRO A 145 -4.85 -5.92 13.36
N PRO A 146 -5.63 -5.19 12.54
CA PRO A 146 -5.80 -5.51 11.12
C PRO A 146 -4.48 -5.39 10.36
N MET A 147 -4.08 -6.45 9.67
CA MET A 147 -2.91 -6.47 8.78
C MET A 147 -3.24 -7.22 7.50
N THR A 148 -2.92 -6.60 6.37
CA THR A 148 -3.06 -7.20 5.03
C THR A 148 -1.67 -7.43 4.46
N ALA A 149 -1.35 -8.67 4.08
CA ALA A 149 -0.14 -9.01 3.34
C ALA A 149 -0.49 -9.29 1.88
N PHE A 150 0.44 -9.01 0.97
CA PHE A 150 0.19 -9.15 -0.46
C PHE A 150 1.47 -9.45 -1.23
N SER A 151 1.29 -10.08 -2.39
CA SER A 151 2.30 -10.26 -3.41
C SER A 151 1.71 -10.03 -4.80
N ILE A 152 2.48 -9.39 -5.67
CA ILE A 152 2.19 -9.22 -7.09
C ILE A 152 3.35 -9.84 -7.87
N VAL A 153 3.07 -10.79 -8.76
CA VAL A 153 4.11 -11.58 -9.43
C VAL A 153 3.88 -11.61 -10.92
N ASN A 154 4.91 -11.28 -11.69
CA ASN A 154 5.01 -11.50 -13.12
C ASN A 154 6.20 -12.43 -13.38
N GLU A 155 5.91 -13.71 -13.64
CA GLU A 155 6.95 -14.73 -13.84
C GLU A 155 7.70 -14.52 -15.17
N LYS A 156 7.02 -13.97 -16.19
CA LYS A 156 7.60 -13.80 -17.53
C LYS A 156 8.80 -12.85 -17.53
N ASN A 157 8.71 -11.75 -16.79
CA ASN A 157 9.72 -10.69 -16.77
C ASN A 157 10.56 -10.67 -15.47
N ASP A 158 10.44 -11.71 -14.63
CA ASP A 158 11.09 -11.81 -13.32
C ASP A 158 10.89 -10.54 -12.47
N VAL A 159 9.63 -10.11 -12.40
CA VAL A 159 9.20 -8.99 -11.57
C VAL A 159 8.31 -9.53 -10.46
N SER A 160 8.70 -9.27 -9.22
CA SER A 160 7.86 -9.62 -8.06
C SER A 160 7.84 -8.50 -7.05
N LEU A 161 6.69 -8.31 -6.44
CA LEU A 161 6.46 -7.36 -5.38
C LEU A 161 5.85 -8.11 -4.22
N GLN A 162 6.30 -7.82 -3.01
CA GLN A 162 5.66 -8.32 -1.80
C GLN A 162 5.66 -7.24 -0.73
N GLY A 163 4.67 -7.28 0.14
CA GLY A 163 4.59 -6.34 1.25
C GLY A 163 3.48 -6.68 2.21
N TYR A 164 3.38 -5.88 3.26
CA TYR A 164 2.23 -5.90 4.14
C TYR A 164 1.96 -4.50 4.66
N ASN A 165 0.71 -4.26 5.03
CA ASN A 165 0.28 -3.00 5.60
C ASN A 165 -0.51 -3.21 6.88
N GLN A 166 -0.25 -2.32 7.82
CA GLN A 166 -1.06 -2.09 9.01
C GLN A 166 -1.15 -0.58 9.22
N ILE A 167 -2.24 -0.11 9.83
CA ILE A 167 -2.34 1.29 10.27
C ILE A 167 -2.56 1.40 11.78
N LYS A 168 -2.02 2.45 12.37
CA LYS A 168 -2.48 2.98 13.65
C LYS A 168 -3.05 4.37 13.45
N THR A 169 -4.20 4.61 14.07
CA THR A 169 -5.03 5.79 13.82
C THR A 169 -5.30 6.57 15.09
N GLY A 170 -5.44 7.88 14.97
CA GLY A 170 -5.81 8.76 16.08
C GLY A 170 -6.47 10.05 15.59
N PHE A 171 -7.47 10.55 16.31
CA PHE A 171 -8.11 11.83 15.99
C PHE A 171 -7.42 12.99 16.72
N THR A 172 -7.24 14.11 16.01
CA THR A 172 -6.84 15.37 16.63
C THR A 172 -8.05 16.05 17.27
N LYS A 173 -7.80 17.10 18.08
CA LYS A 173 -8.88 17.95 18.63
C LYS A 173 -9.71 18.64 17.55
N THR A 174 -9.16 18.82 16.35
CA THR A 174 -9.84 19.40 15.17
C THR A 174 -10.57 18.36 14.32
N LEU A 175 -10.68 17.12 14.79
CA LEU A 175 -11.34 16.00 14.11
C LEU A 175 -10.69 15.59 12.78
N THR A 176 -9.40 15.89 12.62
CA THR A 176 -8.56 15.30 11.57
C THR A 176 -8.11 13.91 12.03
N LEU A 177 -8.26 12.90 11.16
CA LEU A 177 -7.79 11.55 11.47
C LEU A 177 -6.34 11.39 11.03
N THR A 178 -5.42 11.27 11.97
CA THR A 178 -4.02 10.94 11.70
C THR A 178 -3.87 9.43 11.50
N VAL A 179 -3.15 9.03 10.46
CA VAL A 179 -2.92 7.63 10.09
C VAL A 179 -1.42 7.39 9.95
N LYS A 180 -0.88 6.49 10.77
CA LYS A 180 0.50 6.03 10.70
C LYS A 180 0.54 4.62 10.10
N PRO A 181 1.04 4.43 8.88
CA PRO A 181 1.23 3.11 8.33
C PRO A 181 2.43 2.41 8.98
N TYR A 182 2.35 1.09 9.01
CA TYR A 182 3.37 0.15 9.44
C TYR A 182 3.54 -0.89 8.33
N GLY A 183 4.73 -1.48 8.26
CA GLY A 183 5.12 -2.37 7.17
C GLY A 183 5.84 -1.63 6.05
N HIS A 184 6.15 -2.39 4.99
CA HIS A 184 6.98 -1.97 3.88
C HIS A 184 6.72 -2.87 2.68
N VAL A 185 7.22 -2.45 1.52
CA VAL A 185 7.13 -3.18 0.26
C VAL A 185 8.53 -3.46 -0.28
N ILE A 186 8.72 -4.65 -0.83
CA ILE A 186 9.93 -5.08 -1.49
C ILE A 186 9.56 -5.38 -2.94
N LEU A 187 10.13 -4.62 -3.87
CA LEU A 187 10.06 -4.87 -5.30
C LEU A 187 11.36 -5.51 -5.75
N LYS A 188 11.28 -6.65 -6.43
CA LYS A 188 12.39 -7.33 -7.08
C LYS A 188 12.20 -7.26 -8.59
N ILE A 189 13.23 -6.79 -9.28
CA ILE A 189 13.32 -6.71 -10.74
C ILE A 189 14.57 -7.49 -11.16
N LYS A 190 14.39 -8.72 -11.66
CA LYS A 190 15.52 -9.62 -11.93
C LYS A 190 16.41 -9.73 -10.69
N ASP A 191 17.69 -9.39 -10.80
CA ASP A 191 18.64 -9.45 -9.67
C ASP A 191 18.63 -8.19 -8.77
N GLU A 192 17.93 -7.12 -9.15
CA GLU A 192 17.84 -5.90 -8.35
C GLU A 192 16.65 -5.91 -7.39
N THR A 193 16.83 -5.33 -6.20
CA THR A 193 15.77 -5.25 -5.19
C THR A 193 15.65 -3.85 -4.61
N TYR A 194 14.41 -3.41 -4.42
CA TYR A 194 14.03 -2.08 -3.97
C TYR A 194 13.17 -2.20 -2.71
N LEU A 195 13.56 -1.52 -1.62
CA LEU A 195 12.80 -1.40 -0.40
C LEU A 195 12.04 -0.07 -0.40
N ILE A 196 10.73 -0.14 -0.23
CA ILE A 196 9.81 0.99 -0.33
C ILE A 196 9.05 1.15 0.99
N THR A 197 9.07 2.36 1.53
CA THR A 197 8.31 2.71 2.74
C THR A 197 7.09 3.55 2.37
N THR A 198 5.91 3.23 2.91
CA THR A 198 4.67 4.00 2.70
C THR A 198 4.62 5.26 3.57
N PRO A 199 4.05 6.37 3.09
CA PRO A 199 4.06 7.65 3.81
C PRO A 199 2.92 7.74 4.85
N PRO A 200 3.13 8.48 5.96
CA PRO A 200 2.02 8.85 6.84
C PRO A 200 1.02 9.74 6.12
N LEU A 201 -0.23 9.71 6.58
CA LEU A 201 -1.30 10.51 5.99
C LEU A 201 -2.28 10.99 7.05
N HIS A 202 -3.11 11.93 6.65
CA HIS A 202 -4.25 12.37 7.43
C HIS A 202 -5.51 12.41 6.57
N ILE A 203 -6.65 12.15 7.19
CA ILE A 203 -7.97 12.31 6.56
C ILE A 203 -8.55 13.64 7.03
N GLU A 204 -8.68 14.56 6.09
CA GLU A 204 -9.30 15.87 6.29
C GLU A 204 -10.77 15.83 5.88
N GLY A 205 -11.50 16.94 6.10
CA GLY A 205 -12.86 17.09 5.59
C GLY A 205 -13.93 16.31 6.37
N ILE A 206 -13.57 15.68 7.49
CA ILE A 206 -14.49 14.93 8.35
C ILE A 206 -15.59 15.85 8.91
N LEU A 207 -15.25 17.04 9.43
CA LEU A 207 -16.26 17.98 9.95
C LEU A 207 -17.37 18.31 8.94
N VAL A 208 -17.03 18.39 7.66
CA VAL A 208 -17.96 18.75 6.57
C VAL A 208 -18.54 17.55 5.82
N ALA A 209 -18.37 16.33 6.37
CA ALA A 209 -18.83 15.07 5.78
C ALA A 209 -18.35 14.87 4.33
N SER A 210 -17.11 15.29 4.03
CA SER A 210 -16.46 15.09 2.73
C SER A 210 -15.00 14.69 2.93
N PRO A 211 -14.73 13.48 3.45
CA PRO A 211 -13.38 13.09 3.81
C PRO A 211 -12.47 12.98 2.58
N PHE A 212 -11.20 13.32 2.72
CA PHE A 212 -10.19 13.09 1.68
C PHE A 212 -8.81 12.84 2.30
N VAL A 213 -8.00 12.06 1.60
CA VAL A 213 -6.63 11.74 2.00
C VAL A 213 -5.70 12.91 1.64
N GLU A 214 -4.84 13.28 2.58
CA GLU A 214 -3.68 14.12 2.32
C GLU A 214 -2.41 13.43 2.84
N LEU A 215 -1.43 13.25 1.96
CA LEU A 215 -0.16 12.61 2.30
C LEU A 215 0.78 13.63 2.95
N GLY A 216 1.56 13.17 3.92
CA GLY A 216 2.60 13.95 4.58
C GLY A 216 3.88 13.14 4.79
N GLY A 217 4.84 13.75 5.47
CA GLY A 217 6.10 13.08 5.80
C GLY A 217 6.89 12.63 4.58
N ARG A 218 7.47 11.43 4.66
CA ARG A 218 8.40 10.91 3.64
C ARG A 218 8.11 9.45 3.29
N SER A 219 8.45 9.13 2.04
CA SER A 219 8.71 7.76 1.58
C SER A 219 10.15 7.63 1.11
N PHE A 220 10.70 6.44 1.23
CA PHE A 220 12.02 6.06 0.75
C PHE A 220 11.89 4.93 -0.27
N ILE A 221 12.74 4.96 -1.30
CA ILE A 221 12.98 3.84 -2.22
C ILE A 221 14.48 3.57 -2.20
N GLN A 222 14.90 2.50 -1.51
CA GLN A 222 16.29 2.09 -1.39
C GLN A 222 16.56 0.92 -2.33
N SER A 223 17.47 1.09 -3.30
CA SER A 223 17.90 0.00 -4.19
C SER A 223 19.08 -0.81 -3.60
N SER A 224 19.20 -2.07 -4.01
CA SER A 224 20.33 -2.96 -3.71
C SER A 224 21.64 -2.41 -4.26
N ASN A 225 21.60 -1.70 -5.39
CA ASN A 225 22.75 -1.04 -6.02
C ASN A 225 23.25 0.20 -5.24
N GLY A 226 22.54 0.59 -4.18
CA GLY A 226 22.93 1.69 -3.28
C GLY A 226 22.15 2.98 -3.51
N MET A 227 21.53 3.18 -4.67
CA MET A 227 20.77 4.39 -4.95
C MET A 227 19.59 4.56 -3.99
N LEU A 228 19.25 5.82 -3.71
CA LEU A 228 18.17 6.19 -2.81
C LEU A 228 17.29 7.26 -3.46
N CYS A 229 15.98 7.03 -3.49
CA CYS A 229 15.01 8.10 -3.69
C CYS A 229 14.35 8.48 -2.36
N VAL A 230 14.26 9.79 -2.09
CA VAL A 230 13.49 10.33 -0.96
C VAL A 230 12.37 11.19 -1.49
N ILE A 231 11.13 10.82 -1.17
CA ILE A 231 9.92 11.53 -1.58
C ILE A 231 9.35 12.27 -0.37
N GLU A 232 9.29 13.60 -0.43
CA GLU A 232 8.67 14.47 0.58
C GLU A 232 7.25 14.87 0.10
N PHE A 233 6.22 14.55 0.88
CA PHE A 233 4.82 14.88 0.55
C PHE A 233 4.36 16.16 1.24
N SER A 234 3.50 16.92 0.56
CA SER A 234 2.91 18.15 1.11
C SER A 234 1.52 18.43 0.54
N GLY A 235 0.66 18.97 1.39
CA GLY A 235 -0.73 19.30 1.06
C GLY A 235 -1.06 20.78 0.92
N ARG A 236 -2.35 21.12 0.87
CA ARG A 236 -2.84 22.50 0.68
C ARG A 236 -2.38 23.47 1.77
N GLY A 237 -2.13 22.99 2.99
CA GLY A 237 -1.68 23.80 4.13
C GLY A 237 -0.19 24.13 4.15
N TYR A 238 0.59 23.64 3.19
CA TYR A 238 2.05 23.90 3.10
C TYR A 238 2.37 24.96 2.03
N PHE A 239 3.65 25.34 1.93
CA PHE A 239 4.16 26.45 1.09
C PHE A 239 3.67 26.49 -0.37
N THR A 240 3.21 25.39 -0.95
CA THR A 240 2.79 25.30 -2.36
C THR A 240 1.32 25.68 -2.59
N GLY A 241 0.46 25.65 -1.57
CA GLY A 241 -0.99 25.88 -1.70
C GLY A 241 -1.75 24.86 -2.56
N LYS A 242 -1.07 23.84 -3.11
CA LYS A 242 -1.64 22.82 -4.01
C LYS A 242 -1.81 21.49 -3.28
N LYS A 243 -2.96 20.83 -3.47
CA LYS A 243 -3.19 19.47 -2.96
C LYS A 243 -2.24 18.48 -3.61
N ASN A 244 -2.00 17.37 -2.93
CA ASN A 244 -1.35 16.19 -3.51
C ASN A 244 0.05 16.49 -4.08
N SER A 245 0.77 17.43 -3.46
CA SER A 245 2.10 17.84 -3.93
C SER A 245 3.18 16.92 -3.39
N PHE A 246 4.28 16.78 -4.14
CA PHE A 246 5.48 16.09 -3.67
C PHE A 246 6.77 16.69 -4.24
N LYS A 247 7.89 16.37 -3.59
CA LYS A 247 9.25 16.53 -4.11
C LYS A 247 10.02 15.24 -3.90
N ALA A 248 10.45 14.58 -4.97
CA ALA A 248 11.31 13.42 -4.91
C ALA A 248 12.74 13.78 -5.34
N ARG A 249 13.73 13.29 -4.61
CA ARG A 249 15.16 13.47 -4.93
C ARG A 249 15.84 12.12 -5.00
N ILE A 250 16.61 11.90 -6.07
CA ILE A 250 17.38 10.67 -6.29
C ILE A 250 18.85 10.96 -5.99
N TYR A 251 19.49 10.07 -5.24
CA TYR A 251 20.88 10.13 -4.80
C TYR A 251 21.61 8.84 -5.19
N ARG A 252 22.93 8.91 -5.38
CA ARG A 252 23.74 7.70 -5.68
C ARG A 252 23.85 6.78 -4.47
N SER A 253 23.78 7.36 -3.27
CA SER A 253 23.86 6.62 -2.02
C SER A 253 23.07 7.30 -0.90
N PRO A 254 22.76 6.58 0.20
CA PRO A 254 22.08 7.17 1.36
C PRO A 254 22.90 8.26 2.05
N GLN A 255 24.24 8.17 1.98
CA GLN A 255 25.14 9.15 2.59
C GLN A 255 25.02 10.54 1.95
N GLU A 256 24.75 10.59 0.65
CA GLU A 256 24.59 11.85 -0.09
C GLU A 256 23.30 12.60 0.30
N HIS A 257 22.29 11.92 0.83
CA HIS A 257 20.98 12.50 1.14
C HIS A 257 21.02 13.58 2.24
N SER A 258 22.07 13.62 3.06
CA SER A 258 22.27 14.67 4.08
C SER A 258 22.30 16.08 3.48
N HIS A 259 22.63 16.18 2.19
CA HIS A 259 22.81 17.41 1.42
C HIS A 259 21.91 17.39 0.18
N LYS A 260 20.90 18.28 0.14
CA LYS A 260 19.87 18.30 -0.93
C LYS A 260 20.46 18.61 -2.32
N GLU A 261 21.56 19.34 -2.37
CA GLU A 261 22.36 19.70 -3.53
C GLU A 261 23.07 18.52 -4.21
N ASN A 262 23.19 17.39 -3.51
CA ASN A 262 23.77 16.17 -4.08
C ASN A 262 22.78 15.36 -4.92
N ALA A 263 21.50 15.73 -4.94
CA ALA A 263 20.50 15.02 -5.72
C ALA A 263 20.82 15.06 -7.22
N LEU A 264 20.82 13.89 -7.86
CA LEU A 264 20.97 13.72 -9.31
C LEU A 264 19.78 14.28 -10.08
N TYR A 265 18.59 14.12 -9.50
CA TYR A 265 17.34 14.60 -10.05
C TYR A 265 16.45 15.15 -8.95
N LEU A 266 15.73 16.21 -9.29
CA LEU A 266 14.59 16.72 -8.54
C LEU A 266 13.34 16.49 -9.37
N ILE A 267 12.42 15.67 -8.85
CA ILE A 267 11.08 15.49 -9.41
C ILE A 267 10.10 16.22 -8.51
N SER A 268 9.21 17.05 -9.07
CA SER A 268 8.23 17.77 -8.26
C SER A 268 6.95 18.07 -9.02
N GLY A 269 5.84 18.17 -8.28
CA GLY A 269 4.53 18.45 -8.87
C GLY A 269 3.43 17.84 -8.03
N GLN A 270 2.35 17.41 -8.68
CA GLN A 270 1.22 16.76 -8.04
C GLN A 270 1.18 15.28 -8.42
N TRP A 271 1.20 14.37 -7.45
CA TRP A 271 1.17 12.92 -7.72
C TRP A 271 -0.18 12.44 -8.27
N SER A 272 -1.24 13.24 -8.08
CA SER A 272 -2.56 13.04 -8.69
C SER A 272 -2.79 13.92 -9.93
N GLY A 273 -1.72 14.36 -10.58
CA GLY A 273 -1.77 15.29 -11.71
C GLY A 273 -0.45 15.25 -12.47
N VAL A 274 0.08 16.44 -12.78
CA VAL A 274 1.34 16.59 -13.52
C VAL A 274 2.51 16.79 -12.56
N SER A 275 3.63 16.16 -12.88
CA SER A 275 4.93 16.38 -12.26
C SER A 275 6.02 16.55 -13.31
N THR A 276 7.08 17.28 -12.94
CA THR A 276 8.24 17.53 -13.77
C THR A 276 9.51 17.01 -13.12
N ILE A 277 10.55 16.81 -13.94
CA ILE A 277 11.89 16.39 -13.53
C ILE A 277 12.93 17.39 -14.02
N ILE A 278 13.92 17.67 -13.16
CA ILE A 278 15.09 18.50 -13.44
C ILE A 278 16.33 17.69 -13.05
N LYS A 279 17.26 17.50 -13.99
CA LYS A 279 18.58 16.92 -13.73
C LYS A 279 19.47 17.92 -13.00
N LYS A 280 20.37 17.42 -12.15
CA LYS A 280 21.38 18.25 -11.47
C LYS A 280 22.10 19.15 -12.46
N ASP A 281 22.31 20.41 -12.05
CA ASP A 281 22.95 21.47 -12.82
C ASP A 281 22.26 21.87 -14.15
N SER A 282 21.15 21.23 -14.50
CA SER A 282 20.30 21.62 -15.63
C SER A 282 19.31 22.70 -15.22
N GLN A 283 19.03 23.63 -16.14
CA GLN A 283 17.91 24.58 -16.03
C GLN A 283 16.68 24.10 -16.82
N VAL A 284 16.80 22.99 -17.54
CA VAL A 284 15.73 22.43 -18.36
C VAL A 284 14.90 21.47 -17.53
N SER A 285 13.58 21.70 -17.53
CA SER A 285 12.59 20.85 -16.89
C SER A 285 11.82 20.07 -17.95
N HIS A 286 11.59 18.78 -17.71
CA HIS A 286 10.79 17.90 -18.55
C HIS A 286 9.56 17.40 -17.79
N GLN A 287 8.47 17.06 -18.49
CA GLN A 287 7.37 16.32 -17.87
C GLN A 287 7.87 14.94 -17.43
N PHE A 288 7.60 14.58 -16.18
CA PHE A 288 7.98 13.28 -15.61
C PHE A 288 6.80 12.30 -15.65
N TYR A 289 5.64 12.75 -15.21
CA TYR A 289 4.42 11.95 -15.16
C TYR A 289 3.19 12.84 -15.16
N ASP A 290 2.18 12.46 -15.95
CA ASP A 290 0.81 12.98 -15.88
C ASP A 290 -0.16 11.82 -15.60
N SER A 291 -0.78 11.86 -14.43
CA SER A 291 -1.73 10.84 -14.00
C SER A 291 -3.01 10.76 -14.84
N SER A 292 -3.27 11.75 -15.70
CA SER A 292 -4.42 11.77 -16.62
C SER A 292 -4.13 11.09 -17.96
N GLU A 293 -2.84 10.96 -18.33
CA GLU A 293 -2.42 10.33 -19.59
C GLU A 293 -2.24 8.81 -19.47
N THR A 294 -2.19 8.27 -18.25
CA THR A 294 -2.00 6.83 -18.00
C THR A 294 -3.24 6.25 -17.33
N PRO A 295 -4.23 5.73 -18.10
CA PRO A 295 -5.44 5.15 -17.53
C PRO A 295 -5.10 3.95 -16.65
N THR A 296 -5.87 3.75 -15.57
CA THR A 296 -5.71 2.59 -14.70
C THR A 296 -6.30 1.36 -15.37
N GLU A 297 -5.51 0.29 -15.40
CA GLU A 297 -5.97 -1.04 -15.76
C GLU A 297 -6.38 -1.78 -14.49
N HIS A 298 -7.66 -2.14 -14.40
CA HIS A 298 -8.17 -2.84 -13.22
C HIS A 298 -7.90 -4.34 -13.30
N LEU A 299 -7.64 -4.92 -12.13
CA LEU A 299 -7.42 -6.35 -11.97
C LEU A 299 -8.63 -7.15 -12.48
N LEU A 300 -8.38 -8.17 -13.32
CA LEU A 300 -9.39 -9.15 -13.65
C LEU A 300 -9.60 -10.07 -12.44
N VAL A 301 -10.82 -10.07 -11.93
CA VAL A 301 -11.28 -10.93 -10.83
C VAL A 301 -12.40 -11.81 -11.37
N LYS A 302 -12.34 -13.11 -11.06
CA LYS A 302 -13.35 -14.07 -11.51
C LYS A 302 -14.77 -13.75 -10.99
N PRO A 303 -15.83 -14.22 -11.67
CA PRO A 303 -17.22 -13.99 -11.26
C PRO A 303 -17.49 -14.40 -9.81
N ILE A 304 -18.37 -13.67 -9.10
CA ILE A 304 -18.63 -13.89 -7.67
C ILE A 304 -19.10 -15.32 -7.38
N GLU A 305 -19.80 -15.93 -8.33
CA GLU A 305 -20.34 -17.29 -8.24
C GLU A 305 -19.22 -18.35 -8.25
N GLU A 306 -18.08 -18.04 -8.88
CA GLU A 306 -16.89 -18.90 -9.00
C GLU A 306 -15.85 -18.64 -7.91
N GLN A 307 -15.99 -17.56 -7.16
CA GLN A 307 -15.10 -17.21 -6.05
C GLN A 307 -15.23 -18.18 -4.87
N HIS A 308 -14.15 -18.49 -4.18
CA HIS A 308 -14.19 -19.25 -2.93
C HIS A 308 -14.87 -18.43 -1.82
N PRO A 309 -15.51 -19.04 -0.79
CA PRO A 309 -16.13 -18.30 0.31
C PRO A 309 -15.20 -17.39 1.14
N LEU A 310 -13.88 -17.58 1.04
CA LEU A 310 -12.88 -16.69 1.65
C LEU A 310 -12.52 -15.47 0.78
N GLU A 311 -12.91 -15.47 -0.49
CA GLU A 311 -12.62 -14.36 -1.40
C GLU A 311 -13.52 -13.16 -1.10
N SER A 312 -12.90 -11.99 -1.03
CA SER A 312 -13.46 -10.78 -0.45
C SER A 312 -14.84 -10.41 -1.02
N ARG A 313 -14.98 -10.37 -2.35
CA ARG A 313 -16.24 -9.93 -2.99
C ARG A 313 -17.38 -10.92 -2.76
N ARG A 314 -17.11 -12.22 -2.72
CA ARG A 314 -18.11 -13.24 -2.36
C ARG A 314 -18.47 -13.18 -0.89
N ALA A 315 -17.48 -13.10 0.00
CA ALA A 315 -17.71 -13.04 1.44
C ALA A 315 -18.53 -11.80 1.86
N TRP A 316 -18.24 -10.65 1.25
CA TRP A 316 -18.87 -9.37 1.56
C TRP A 316 -20.08 -9.02 0.68
N LYS A 317 -20.53 -9.91 -0.21
CA LYS A 317 -21.59 -9.65 -1.21
C LYS A 317 -22.83 -8.97 -0.59
N ASP A 318 -23.39 -9.58 0.44
CA ASP A 318 -24.64 -9.12 1.07
C ASP A 318 -24.47 -7.79 1.82
N VAL A 319 -23.30 -7.59 2.44
CA VAL A 319 -22.97 -6.33 3.13
C VAL A 319 -22.76 -5.21 2.11
N ALA A 320 -22.04 -5.48 1.02
CA ALA A 320 -21.79 -4.55 -0.07
C ALA A 320 -23.09 -4.10 -0.75
N GLU A 321 -24.02 -5.03 -1.00
CA GLU A 321 -25.34 -4.71 -1.52
C GLU A 321 -26.16 -3.83 -0.56
N ALA A 322 -26.19 -4.19 0.72
CA ALA A 322 -26.88 -3.39 1.73
C ALA A 322 -26.30 -1.96 1.87
N ILE A 323 -24.97 -1.81 1.74
CA ILE A 323 -24.28 -0.51 1.70
C ILE A 323 -24.73 0.30 0.49
N ARG A 324 -24.75 -0.30 -0.71
CA ARG A 324 -25.19 0.39 -1.94
C ARG A 324 -26.65 0.85 -1.85
N GLN A 325 -27.51 0.07 -1.20
CA GLN A 325 -28.91 0.42 -0.97
C GLN A 325 -29.10 1.45 0.16
N GLY A 326 -28.06 1.76 0.95
CA GLY A 326 -28.16 2.66 2.09
C GLY A 326 -29.02 2.13 3.25
N ASN A 327 -29.29 0.83 3.30
CA ASN A 327 -30.21 0.23 4.27
C ASN A 327 -29.48 -0.11 5.58
N ILE A 328 -29.56 0.79 6.57
CA ILE A 328 -28.88 0.64 7.88
C ILE A 328 -29.19 -0.70 8.56
N SER A 329 -30.46 -1.12 8.54
CA SER A 329 -30.91 -2.35 9.22
C SER A 329 -30.26 -3.57 8.57
N MET A 330 -30.28 -3.63 7.24
CA MET A 330 -29.67 -4.72 6.49
C MET A 330 -28.15 -4.74 6.64
N ILE A 331 -27.48 -3.59 6.62
CA ILE A 331 -26.02 -3.51 6.82
C ILE A 331 -25.63 -4.13 8.15
N LYS A 332 -26.35 -3.81 9.24
CA LYS A 332 -26.08 -4.38 10.57
C LYS A 332 -26.30 -5.90 10.56
N LYS A 333 -27.46 -6.34 10.06
CA LYS A 333 -27.84 -7.75 10.02
C LYS A 333 -26.83 -8.60 9.23
N THR A 334 -26.52 -8.22 7.99
CA THR A 334 -25.62 -9.02 7.13
C THR A 334 -24.19 -9.01 7.65
N LYS A 335 -23.75 -7.90 8.26
CA LYS A 335 -22.45 -7.83 8.92
C LYS A 335 -22.38 -8.73 10.16
N GLU A 336 -23.39 -8.71 11.02
CA GLU A 336 -23.47 -9.60 12.18
C GLU A 336 -23.48 -11.07 11.77
N GLU A 337 -24.22 -11.42 10.71
CA GLU A 337 -24.25 -12.77 10.15
C GLU A 337 -22.86 -13.23 9.66
N LEU A 338 -22.14 -12.38 8.93
CA LEU A 338 -20.77 -12.67 8.49
C LEU A 338 -19.81 -12.85 9.67
N GLU A 339 -19.82 -11.92 10.62
CA GLU A 339 -18.96 -11.97 11.81
C GLU A 339 -19.26 -13.18 12.70
N ASN A 340 -20.53 -13.58 12.82
CA ASN A 340 -20.94 -14.79 13.54
C ASN A 340 -20.47 -16.06 12.83
N LYS A 341 -20.60 -16.13 11.48
CA LYS A 341 -20.09 -17.26 10.68
C LYS A 341 -18.58 -17.40 10.83
N GLN A 342 -17.84 -16.30 10.76
CA GLN A 342 -16.38 -16.30 10.94
C GLN A 342 -15.99 -16.70 12.37
N ARG A 343 -16.67 -16.18 13.41
CA ARG A 343 -16.43 -16.60 14.80
C ARG A 343 -16.69 -18.10 15.01
N ALA A 344 -17.76 -18.63 14.43
CA ALA A 344 -18.08 -20.05 14.53
C ALA A 344 -17.03 -20.93 13.83
N LEU A 345 -16.52 -20.52 12.66
CA LEU A 345 -15.44 -21.23 11.97
C LEU A 345 -14.16 -21.29 12.81
N ARG A 346 -13.76 -20.16 13.40
CA ARG A 346 -12.57 -20.05 14.26
C ARG A 346 -12.70 -20.89 15.53
N GLU A 347 -13.90 -20.95 16.10
CA GLU A 347 -14.18 -21.80 17.26
C GLU A 347 -14.09 -23.29 16.90
N GLN A 348 -14.58 -23.70 15.73
CA GLN A 348 -14.46 -25.08 15.26
C GLN A 348 -12.99 -25.50 15.06
N GLU A 349 -12.17 -24.62 14.47
CA GLU A 349 -10.73 -24.83 14.33
C GLU A 349 -10.05 -24.99 15.69
N ARG A 350 -10.35 -24.07 16.63
CA ARG A 350 -9.85 -24.11 18.01
C ARG A 350 -10.21 -25.41 18.73
N VAL A 351 -11.47 -25.85 18.63
CA VAL A 351 -11.95 -27.12 19.23
C VAL A 351 -11.25 -28.33 18.62
N LYS A 352 -10.90 -28.28 17.32
CA LYS A 352 -10.12 -29.33 16.64
C LYS A 352 -8.61 -29.25 16.93
N GLY A 353 -8.16 -28.26 17.70
CA GLY A 353 -6.73 -28.01 17.92
C GLY A 353 -5.99 -27.55 16.66
N VAL A 354 -6.71 -27.06 15.65
CA VAL A 354 -6.15 -26.52 14.42
C VAL A 354 -6.02 -25.01 14.60
N GLU A 355 -4.80 -24.48 14.60
CA GLU A 355 -4.60 -23.04 14.53
C GLU A 355 -4.80 -22.55 13.08
N TRP A 356 -5.35 -21.35 12.90
CA TRP A 356 -5.44 -20.76 11.57
C TRP A 356 -4.05 -20.53 10.97
N GLN A 357 -3.72 -21.34 9.98
CA GLN A 357 -2.51 -21.18 9.19
C GLN A 357 -2.72 -20.11 8.13
N ARG A 358 -1.74 -19.21 8.02
CA ARG A 358 -1.75 -18.19 6.98
C ARG A 358 -1.48 -18.86 5.65
N ARG A 359 -2.24 -18.46 4.64
CA ARG A 359 -2.40 -19.23 3.41
C ARG A 359 -1.17 -19.13 2.52
N TRP A 360 -0.64 -17.93 2.33
CA TRP A 360 0.52 -17.69 1.46
C TRP A 360 1.64 -16.87 2.11
N PHE A 361 1.48 -16.49 3.38
CA PHE A 361 2.42 -15.62 4.06
C PHE A 361 2.88 -16.20 5.40
N LYS A 362 4.14 -15.95 5.76
CA LYS A 362 4.74 -16.33 7.03
C LYS A 362 5.30 -15.13 7.77
N GLN A 363 5.40 -15.24 9.09
CA GLN A 363 6.12 -14.25 9.89
C GLN A 363 7.60 -14.59 9.96
N VAL A 364 8.42 -13.58 9.77
CA VAL A 364 9.87 -13.64 9.95
C VAL A 364 10.26 -12.69 11.08
N ASP A 365 10.99 -13.20 12.07
CA ASP A 365 11.60 -12.43 13.16
C ASP A 365 12.96 -11.88 12.73
N TYR A 366 13.10 -10.55 12.79
CA TYR A 366 14.33 -9.84 12.46
C TYR A 366 15.18 -9.46 13.67
N MET A 367 14.71 -9.68 14.91
CA MET A 367 15.58 -9.68 16.09
C MET A 367 16.27 -11.04 16.30
N ASN A 368 15.73 -12.11 15.70
CA ASN A 368 16.19 -13.50 15.86
C ASN A 368 16.16 -14.02 17.31
N GLU A 369 15.40 -13.35 18.18
CA GLU A 369 15.24 -13.66 19.61
C GLU A 369 14.06 -14.60 19.87
N ASN A 370 13.12 -14.72 18.92
CA ASN A 370 11.97 -15.59 19.05
C ASN A 370 12.37 -17.08 19.01
N THR A 371 11.74 -17.88 19.85
CA THR A 371 11.96 -19.33 20.01
C THR A 371 10.76 -20.18 19.56
N SER A 372 9.67 -19.55 19.11
CA SER A 372 8.51 -20.25 18.55
C SER A 372 8.86 -20.93 17.21
N ASN A 373 8.35 -22.15 17.01
CA ASN A 373 8.55 -22.90 15.77
C ASN A 373 7.79 -22.32 14.56
N ASP A 374 6.76 -21.49 14.80
CA ASP A 374 5.91 -20.93 13.74
C ASP A 374 6.42 -19.61 13.17
N VAL A 375 7.58 -19.14 13.64
CA VAL A 375 8.23 -17.90 13.20
C VAL A 375 9.60 -18.20 12.64
N GLU A 376 9.80 -17.87 11.37
CA GLU A 376 11.09 -18.05 10.72
C GLU A 376 12.08 -16.98 11.18
N LYS A 377 13.37 -17.31 11.21
CA LYS A 377 14.44 -16.35 11.50
C LYS A 377 14.96 -15.75 10.20
N ALA A 378 15.19 -14.44 10.20
CA ALA A 378 15.74 -13.79 9.01
C ALA A 378 17.17 -14.28 8.76
N SER A 379 17.44 -14.74 7.53
CA SER A 379 18.80 -15.08 7.09
C SER A 379 19.71 -13.85 7.05
N GLU A 380 21.02 -14.05 7.16
CA GLU A 380 22.00 -12.95 6.98
C GLU A 380 21.89 -12.31 5.59
N ASP A 381 21.56 -13.12 4.58
CA ASP A 381 21.42 -12.67 3.20
C ASP A 381 20.08 -12.03 2.84
N ASP A 382 19.17 -11.85 3.81
CA ASP A 382 17.83 -11.33 3.58
C ASP A 382 17.82 -9.92 2.97
N ALA A 383 17.01 -9.73 1.92
CA ALA A 383 16.95 -8.50 1.16
C ALA A 383 16.48 -7.30 2.00
N PHE A 384 15.48 -7.47 2.87
CA PHE A 384 15.02 -6.40 3.76
C PHE A 384 16.13 -6.00 4.74
N ARG A 385 16.81 -6.96 5.36
CA ARG A 385 17.92 -6.67 6.30
C ARG A 385 19.03 -5.87 5.60
N LYS A 386 19.45 -6.28 4.40
CA LYS A 386 20.49 -5.58 3.61
C LYS A 386 20.07 -4.17 3.22
N LEU A 387 18.85 -4.00 2.71
CA LEU A 387 18.34 -2.70 2.26
C LEU A 387 18.06 -1.76 3.44
N ALA A 388 17.47 -2.26 4.52
CA ALA A 388 17.24 -1.49 5.74
C ALA A 388 18.57 -1.01 6.35
N SER A 389 19.60 -1.85 6.38
CA SER A 389 20.94 -1.46 6.83
C SER A 389 21.54 -0.34 5.97
N LYS A 390 21.41 -0.40 4.63
CA LYS A 390 21.89 0.66 3.74
C LYS A 390 21.21 2.00 4.04
N LEU A 391 19.88 1.98 4.24
CA LEU A 391 19.07 3.17 4.52
C LEU A 391 19.17 3.66 5.98
N GLN A 392 19.78 2.87 6.89
CA GLN A 392 19.66 3.07 8.34
C GLN A 392 18.19 3.09 8.80
N LEU A 393 17.36 2.22 8.19
CA LEU A 393 15.96 2.04 8.53
C LEU A 393 15.83 1.09 9.74
N SER A 394 14.95 1.41 10.68
CA SER A 394 14.63 0.51 11.79
C SER A 394 13.96 -0.76 11.27
N VAL A 395 14.42 -1.91 11.77
CA VAL A 395 13.78 -3.22 11.53
C VAL A 395 12.70 -3.53 12.56
N LYS A 396 12.43 -2.65 13.52
CA LYS A 396 11.38 -2.87 14.52
C LYS A 396 9.99 -2.72 13.91
N ASN A 397 8.97 -3.22 14.60
CA ASN A 397 7.57 -2.93 14.26
C ASN A 397 7.16 -1.48 14.66
N VAL A 398 7.76 -0.51 13.99
CA VAL A 398 7.54 0.94 14.13
C VAL A 398 6.88 1.51 12.87
N PRO A 399 6.37 2.77 12.88
CA PRO A 399 5.81 3.37 11.67
C PRO A 399 6.77 3.27 10.48
N SER A 400 6.21 3.01 9.30
CA SER A 400 6.93 2.92 8.05
C SER A 400 7.83 4.15 7.83
N GLY A 401 9.07 3.92 7.40
CA GLY A 401 10.05 4.99 7.18
C GLY A 401 10.78 5.49 8.43
N THR A 402 10.59 4.85 9.59
CA THR A 402 11.34 5.20 10.81
C THR A 402 12.82 4.82 10.68
N LEU A 403 13.69 5.82 10.71
CA LEU A 403 15.15 5.62 10.75
C LEU A 403 15.63 5.22 12.15
N ILE A 404 16.76 4.52 12.21
CA ILE A 404 17.48 4.16 13.44
C ILE A 404 17.78 5.43 14.24
N GLY A 405 17.52 5.40 15.55
CA GLY A 405 17.66 6.57 16.43
C GLY A 405 16.54 7.61 16.30
N GLY A 406 15.57 7.38 15.42
CA GLY A 406 14.34 8.16 15.32
C GLY A 406 13.46 8.03 16.58
N LYS A 407 12.51 8.97 16.75
CA LYS A 407 11.64 9.02 17.93
C LYS A 407 10.89 7.71 18.18
N ASP A 408 10.35 7.11 17.13
CA ASP A 408 9.58 5.85 17.25
C ASP A 408 10.49 4.63 17.43
N ASP A 409 11.74 4.65 16.92
CA ASP A 409 12.74 3.58 17.11
C ASP A 409 13.30 3.51 18.54
N LYS A 410 13.38 4.67 19.22
CA LYS A 410 13.78 4.79 20.63
C LYS A 410 12.73 4.29 21.63
N LYS A 411 11.52 3.98 21.17
CA LYS A 411 10.50 3.40 22.03
C LYS A 411 10.87 1.96 22.35
N ASP A 412 10.42 1.50 23.51
CA ASP A 412 10.55 0.11 23.91
C ASP A 412 9.59 -0.74 23.07
N VAL A 413 10.08 -1.20 21.93
CA VAL A 413 9.38 -2.07 20.99
C VAL A 413 10.19 -3.36 20.90
N SER A 414 9.64 -4.42 21.48
CA SER A 414 10.28 -5.73 21.61
C SER A 414 10.07 -6.66 20.41
N THR A 415 9.51 -6.16 19.30
CA THR A 415 9.14 -6.98 18.14
C THR A 415 9.69 -6.42 16.83
N ALA A 416 10.13 -7.34 15.98
CA ALA A 416 10.57 -7.11 14.61
C ALA A 416 10.00 -8.21 13.69
N LEU A 417 8.71 -8.49 13.83
CA LEU A 417 7.99 -9.52 13.09
C LEU A 417 7.44 -8.93 11.80
N HIS A 418 7.87 -9.46 10.66
CA HIS A 418 7.42 -8.98 9.36
C HIS A 418 6.85 -10.12 8.52
N TRP A 419 5.75 -9.86 7.81
CA TRP A 419 5.13 -10.83 6.91
C TRP A 419 5.91 -10.94 5.60
N ARG A 420 6.13 -12.17 5.13
CA ARG A 420 6.81 -12.50 3.88
C ARG A 420 5.99 -13.49 3.08
N PHE A 421 5.99 -13.29 1.76
CA PHE A 421 5.34 -14.21 0.83
C PHE A 421 6.14 -15.51 0.73
N ASP A 422 5.46 -16.65 0.84
CA ASP A 422 6.04 -17.97 0.60
C ASP A 422 5.47 -18.54 -0.70
N LYS A 423 6.26 -18.45 -1.77
CA LYS A 423 5.89 -18.97 -3.10
C LYS A 423 5.55 -20.46 -3.06
N ASN A 424 6.17 -21.26 -2.18
CA ASN A 424 5.88 -22.69 -2.09
C ASN A 424 4.49 -22.97 -1.51
N LEU A 425 3.94 -22.06 -0.70
CA LEU A 425 2.55 -22.17 -0.26
C LEU A 425 1.60 -21.89 -1.42
N TRP A 426 1.85 -20.85 -2.21
CA TRP A 426 1.06 -20.57 -3.42
C TRP A 426 1.14 -21.69 -4.45
N MET A 427 2.32 -22.24 -4.71
CA MET A 427 2.50 -23.36 -5.66
C MET A 427 1.78 -24.65 -5.23
N ARG A 428 1.43 -24.78 -3.93
CA ARG A 428 0.67 -25.91 -3.37
C ARG A 428 -0.80 -25.58 -3.15
N GLU A 429 -1.24 -24.39 -3.53
CA GLU A 429 -2.64 -23.97 -3.45
C GLU A 429 -3.52 -24.85 -4.35
N ASN A 430 -4.66 -25.29 -3.81
CA ASN A 430 -5.58 -26.18 -4.50
C ASN A 430 -7.06 -25.80 -4.37
N GLU A 431 -7.41 -24.79 -3.57
CA GLU A 431 -8.79 -24.31 -3.43
C GLU A 431 -9.01 -22.94 -4.09
N ILE A 432 -8.02 -22.03 -4.01
CA ILE A 432 -8.12 -20.67 -4.57
C ILE A 432 -7.45 -20.62 -5.95
N THR A 433 -8.26 -20.38 -6.98
CA THR A 433 -7.81 -20.18 -8.37
C THR A 433 -7.81 -18.70 -8.78
N ILE A 434 -7.12 -18.35 -9.87
CA ILE A 434 -7.08 -16.99 -10.44
C ILE A 434 -8.09 -16.83 -11.56
#